data_AF-W8F0H5-F1
#
_entry.id   AF-W8F0H5-F1
#
_cell.length_a   1.000
_cell.length_b   1.000
_cell.length_c   1.000
_cell.angle_alpha   90.00
_cell.angle_beta   90.00
_cell.angle_gamma   90.00
#
_symmetry.space_group_name_H-M   'P 1'
#
loop_
_entity.id
_entity.type
_entity.pdbx_description
1 polymer ?
#
loop_
_entity_poly.entity_id
_entity_poly.type
_entity_poly.pdbx_seq_one_letter_code
_entity_poly.pdbx_strand_id
1 'polypeptide(L)'
;MSRVQAQQYYLDLSHQSLSLPSRTVSVTQVVDGRPGKPVIGLVYRGLANQQAAVLFRRGLEAELTDFLRQQLPARPEDHTVVLCLRQLRVGEQMAGITEKASADLAADVYEQLPDGYHFVRSVAAHTSTRALETTYLHAEHVAQLLQKCLEQLTTYHWPTTPASPARTLAQMLTDSPMAIPAANAAAGVTQAARPAILQEAPRPGVYYSFGQFLANTPASGLRAMADTVSFGFGAPLARRLWRGVPRLRVRILNEKNQFQSAKEVWGFSNGRQLFVQHEKEFFLLHRYHDFFTFVGETPPDVAYMQSRAQSSAAVMGGVMGAMIANNANNANDHTAEPMGYSVDMHTGQAGQFPNPLLLPPIRNDTAYIYLYRYADTAATPVSFSLDDQPAGQLKLREYLEIPWPYPGRMLRLCLDLPGLPCQLIIPNPAGLNYLRVTTPSSPTARPICEWVSTAQGEADLDEIDRQRAQAPR
;
A
#
# COMPACT_ATOMS: atom_id res chain seq x y z
N MET A 1 -7.22 34.34 14.51
CA MET A 1 -6.82 32.94 14.23
C MET A 1 -5.59 32.62 15.07
N SER A 2 -5.76 31.92 16.20
CA SER A 2 -4.61 31.42 16.98
C SER A 2 -3.92 30.31 16.18
N ARG A 3 -2.61 30.40 16.00
CA ARG A 3 -1.83 29.28 15.45
C ARG A 3 -1.85 28.17 16.50
N VAL A 4 -2.60 27.11 16.23
CA VAL A 4 -2.49 25.86 17.01
C VAL A 4 -1.07 25.36 16.79
N GLN A 5 -0.20 25.52 17.79
CA GLN A 5 1.09 24.84 17.78
C GLN A 5 0.78 23.34 17.92
N ALA A 6 1.09 22.56 16.88
CA ALA A 6 1.01 21.12 16.96
C ALA A 6 1.90 20.64 18.12
N GLN A 7 1.35 19.80 18.99
CA GLN A 7 2.14 19.21 20.07
C GLN A 7 3.26 18.35 19.47
N GLN A 8 4.38 18.29 20.17
CA GLN A 8 5.51 17.47 19.76
C GLN A 8 5.67 16.30 20.74
N TYR A 9 5.90 15.11 20.20
CA TYR A 9 6.28 13.93 20.94
C TYR A 9 7.70 13.52 20.50
N TYR A 10 8.59 13.35 21.48
CA TYR A 10 9.97 13.03 21.22
C TYR A 10 10.22 11.55 21.52
N LEU A 11 10.68 10.80 20.52
CA LEU A 11 11.17 9.44 20.72
C LEU A 11 12.48 9.48 21.48
N ASP A 12 12.65 8.51 22.38
CA ASP A 12 13.87 8.32 23.16
C ASP A 12 14.28 6.85 23.11
N LEU A 13 15.40 6.57 22.44
CA LEU A 13 15.93 5.22 22.27
C LEU A 13 16.94 4.83 23.37
N SER A 14 17.23 5.71 24.34
CA SER A 14 18.26 5.48 25.36
C SER A 14 18.01 4.26 26.26
N HIS A 15 16.75 3.84 26.39
CA HIS A 15 16.33 2.67 27.15
C HIS A 15 16.12 1.42 26.29
N GLN A 16 16.33 1.52 24.98
CA GLN A 16 16.16 0.41 24.05
C GLN A 16 17.48 -0.34 23.88
N SER A 17 17.39 -1.60 23.45
CA SER A 17 18.56 -2.42 23.15
C SER A 17 18.38 -3.19 21.86
N LEU A 18 19.48 -3.54 21.21
CA LEU A 18 19.48 -4.39 20.01
C LEU A 18 20.20 -5.70 20.31
N SER A 19 19.59 -6.82 19.96
CA SER A 19 20.21 -8.14 20.08
C SER A 19 20.53 -8.72 18.70
N LEU A 20 21.81 -8.64 18.31
CA LEU A 20 22.31 -9.17 17.04
C LEU A 20 23.59 -9.99 17.28
N PRO A 21 23.48 -11.20 17.86
CA PRO A 21 24.66 -12.00 18.23
C PRO A 21 25.52 -12.36 17.01
N SER A 22 24.87 -12.69 15.89
CA SER A 22 25.50 -13.10 14.63
C SER A 22 25.68 -11.93 13.65
N ARG A 23 25.84 -10.69 14.15
CA ARG A 23 26.08 -9.54 13.28
C ARG A 23 27.39 -9.69 12.51
N THR A 24 27.36 -9.25 11.26
CA THR A 24 28.50 -9.16 10.34
C THR A 24 28.73 -7.72 9.88
N VAL A 25 28.03 -6.76 10.49
CA VAL A 25 28.03 -5.35 10.08
C VAL A 25 28.16 -4.43 11.28
N SER A 26 28.80 -3.29 11.05
CA SER A 26 28.82 -2.14 11.94
C SER A 26 28.25 -0.93 11.19
N VAL A 27 27.28 -0.26 11.81
CA VAL A 27 26.65 0.91 11.19
C VAL A 27 27.42 2.16 11.59
N THR A 28 28.14 2.76 10.66
CA THR A 28 28.89 3.99 10.92
C THR A 28 28.00 5.22 10.85
N GLN A 29 26.99 5.24 9.98
CA GLN A 29 26.14 6.41 9.80
C GLN A 29 24.74 6.02 9.36
N VAL A 30 23.75 6.78 9.83
CA VAL A 30 22.40 6.81 9.29
C VAL A 30 22.21 8.13 8.57
N VAL A 31 21.70 8.08 7.35
CA VAL A 31 21.34 9.26 6.55
C VAL A 31 19.86 9.24 6.19
N ASP A 32 19.23 10.41 6.20
CA ASP A 32 17.81 10.58 5.89
C ASP A 32 17.62 10.83 4.39
N GLY A 33 17.49 9.75 3.64
CA GLY A 33 17.18 9.73 2.20
C GLY A 33 15.68 9.77 1.89
N ARG A 34 14.82 10.11 2.87
CA ARG A 34 13.36 10.19 2.66
C ARG A 34 13.02 11.45 1.83
N PRO A 35 12.23 11.34 0.75
CA PRO A 35 11.82 12.49 -0.04
C PRO A 35 11.09 13.54 0.80
N GLY A 36 11.56 14.80 0.77
CA GLY A 36 10.97 15.90 1.54
C GLY A 36 11.17 15.82 3.06
N LYS A 37 11.89 14.80 3.57
CA LYS A 37 12.20 14.58 5.00
C LYS A 37 10.99 14.82 5.93
N PRO A 38 9.88 14.09 5.72
CA PRO A 38 8.65 14.31 6.49
C PRO A 38 8.86 13.98 7.98
N VAL A 39 7.92 14.45 8.80
CA VAL A 39 7.80 13.99 10.20
C VAL A 39 7.67 12.48 10.25
N ILE A 40 8.15 11.86 11.33
CA ILE A 40 8.20 10.41 11.44
C ILE A 40 6.81 9.84 11.64
N GLY A 41 5.90 10.59 12.24
CA GLY A 41 4.57 10.08 12.51
C GLY A 41 3.69 11.06 13.25
N LEU A 42 2.48 10.59 13.53
CA LEU A 42 1.51 11.24 14.39
C LEU A 42 1.08 10.24 15.47
N VAL A 43 1.01 10.71 16.70
CA VAL A 43 0.50 9.97 17.87
C VAL A 43 -0.57 10.78 18.56
N TYR A 44 -1.36 10.14 19.42
CA TYR A 44 -2.43 10.77 20.17
C TYR A 44 -2.02 10.89 21.65
N ARG A 45 -2.06 12.11 22.21
CA ARG A 45 -1.64 12.36 23.60
C ARG A 45 -2.76 12.92 24.46
N GLY A 46 -2.76 12.45 25.71
CA GLY A 46 -3.63 12.93 26.78
C GLY A 46 -5.09 12.48 26.63
N LEU A 47 -5.91 12.81 27.63
CA LEU A 47 -7.32 12.38 27.70
C LEU A 47 -8.18 12.87 26.52
N ALA A 48 -7.73 13.91 25.82
CA ALA A 48 -8.40 14.47 24.67
C ALA A 48 -7.88 13.92 23.33
N ASN A 49 -6.94 12.96 23.35
CA ASN A 49 -6.32 12.37 22.15
C ASN A 49 -5.86 13.45 21.16
N GLN A 50 -5.10 14.43 21.65
CA GLN A 50 -4.59 15.49 20.81
C GLN A 50 -3.45 14.95 19.95
N GLN A 51 -3.50 15.20 18.65
CA GLN A 51 -2.44 14.77 17.74
C GLN A 51 -1.12 15.48 18.06
N ALA A 52 -0.05 14.71 18.16
CA ALA A 52 1.30 15.19 18.34
C ALA A 52 2.22 14.63 17.23
N ALA A 53 3.04 15.50 16.65
CA ALA A 53 4.04 15.10 15.68
C ALA A 53 5.19 14.38 16.37
N VAL A 54 5.60 13.23 15.83
CA VAL A 54 6.70 12.43 16.37
C VAL A 54 8.02 12.85 15.75
N LEU A 55 8.99 13.17 16.61
CA LEU A 55 10.31 13.69 16.26
C LEU A 55 11.41 13.07 17.13
N PHE A 56 12.66 13.24 16.72
CA PHE A 56 13.85 13.05 17.56
C PHE A 56 14.35 14.43 18.02
N ARG A 57 14.81 14.56 19.27
CA ARG A 57 15.26 15.83 19.85
C ARG A 57 16.48 16.40 19.14
N ARG A 58 17.44 15.54 18.80
CA ARG A 58 18.70 15.90 18.12
C ARG A 58 18.63 15.68 16.61
N GLY A 59 17.45 15.37 16.08
CA GLY A 59 17.25 14.98 14.69
C GLY A 59 17.44 13.48 14.47
N LEU A 60 16.80 12.98 13.40
CA LEU A 60 16.73 11.55 13.09
C LEU A 60 18.11 10.94 12.83
N GLU A 61 18.94 11.58 12.02
CA GLU A 61 20.24 11.04 11.61
C GLU A 61 21.18 10.88 12.82
N ALA A 62 21.27 11.92 13.66
CA ALA A 62 22.14 11.94 14.83
C ALA A 62 21.71 10.90 15.88
N GLU A 63 20.42 10.85 16.23
CA GLU A 63 19.97 9.93 17.28
C GLU A 63 20.04 8.47 16.85
N LEU A 64 19.67 8.14 15.62
CA LEU A 64 19.78 6.76 15.13
C LEU A 64 21.23 6.33 14.95
N THR A 65 22.11 7.21 14.49
CA THR A 65 23.56 6.92 14.37
C THR A 65 24.16 6.65 15.75
N ASP A 66 23.90 7.51 16.73
CA ASP A 66 24.42 7.36 18.09
C ASP A 66 23.90 6.07 18.74
N PHE A 67 22.60 5.81 18.62
CA PHE A 67 21.98 4.60 19.14
C PHE A 67 22.63 3.34 18.54
N LEU A 68 22.77 3.28 17.20
CA LEU A 68 23.37 2.11 16.55
C LEU A 68 24.84 1.92 16.92
N ARG A 69 25.64 3.00 17.00
CA ARG A 69 27.05 2.90 17.42
C ARG A 69 27.20 2.44 18.86
N GLN A 70 26.32 2.90 19.76
CA GLN A 70 26.31 2.48 21.16
C GLN A 70 25.92 1.02 21.32
N GLN A 71 24.87 0.57 20.62
CA GLN A 71 24.34 -0.80 20.73
C GLN A 71 25.19 -1.81 19.95
N LEU A 72 25.83 -1.40 18.86
CA LEU A 72 26.59 -2.25 17.95
C LEU A 72 27.99 -1.65 17.69
N PRO A 73 28.86 -1.59 18.72
CA PRO A 73 30.23 -1.12 18.52
C PRO A 73 30.94 -1.99 17.48
N ALA A 74 31.72 -1.33 16.62
CA ALA A 74 32.40 -1.98 15.51
C ALA A 74 33.37 -3.07 15.99
N ARG A 75 33.37 -4.22 15.31
CA ARG A 75 34.32 -5.32 15.50
C ARG A 75 35.26 -5.40 14.29
N PRO A 76 36.47 -5.98 14.44
CA PRO A 76 37.41 -6.10 13.33
C PRO A 76 36.88 -6.82 12.08
N GLU A 77 35.98 -7.78 12.28
CA GLU A 77 35.38 -8.59 11.20
C GLU A 77 34.07 -7.99 10.65
N ASP A 78 33.59 -6.89 11.22
CA ASP A 78 32.33 -6.29 10.78
C ASP A 78 32.53 -5.49 9.48
N HIS A 79 31.67 -5.71 8.49
CA HIS A 79 31.56 -4.82 7.34
C HIS A 79 31.07 -3.44 7.77
N THR A 80 31.75 -2.40 7.31
CA THR A 80 31.39 -1.02 7.64
C THR A 80 30.29 -0.54 6.72
N VAL A 81 29.12 -0.22 7.27
CA VAL A 81 27.95 0.15 6.46
C VAL A 81 27.31 1.49 6.86
N VAL A 82 26.69 2.14 5.88
CA VAL A 82 25.81 3.30 6.05
C VAL A 82 24.38 2.89 5.71
N LEU A 83 23.44 3.31 6.55
CA LEU A 83 22.01 3.12 6.32
C LEU A 83 21.40 4.40 5.75
N CYS A 84 20.92 4.34 4.51
CA CYS A 84 20.15 5.42 3.90
C CYS A 84 18.65 5.15 4.07
N LEU A 85 18.00 5.84 5.01
CA LEU A 85 16.58 5.62 5.28
C LEU A 85 15.73 6.12 4.11
N ARG A 86 14.86 5.24 3.62
CA ARG A 86 13.85 5.52 2.59
C ARG A 86 12.47 5.69 3.19
N GLN A 87 12.23 5.03 4.31
CA GLN A 87 11.02 5.16 5.09
C GLN A 87 11.34 5.00 6.57
N LEU A 88 10.77 5.89 7.36
CA LEU A 88 10.59 5.70 8.79
C LEU A 88 9.24 6.32 9.14
N ARG A 89 8.29 5.47 9.52
CA ARG A 89 6.95 5.87 9.91
C ARG A 89 6.59 5.25 11.24
N VAL A 90 5.97 6.02 12.12
CA VAL A 90 5.27 5.52 13.31
C VAL A 90 3.86 6.08 13.29
N GLY A 91 2.92 5.34 13.84
CA GLY A 91 1.53 5.78 13.88
C GLY A 91 0.69 4.95 14.82
N GLU A 92 -0.39 5.56 15.26
CA GLU A 92 -1.40 4.94 16.10
C GLU A 92 -2.73 4.90 15.38
N GLN A 93 -3.40 3.77 15.52
CA GLN A 93 -4.77 3.60 15.08
C GLN A 93 -5.63 3.25 16.29
N MET A 94 -6.59 4.11 16.63
CA MET A 94 -7.51 3.82 17.72
C MET A 94 -8.58 2.82 17.24
N ALA A 95 -8.88 1.83 18.06
CA ALA A 95 -9.89 0.80 17.82
C ALA A 95 -10.68 0.54 19.11
N GLY A 96 -11.71 1.35 19.34
CA GLY A 96 -12.51 1.31 20.57
C GLY A 96 -11.67 1.77 21.78
N ILE A 97 -11.53 0.89 22.78
CA ILE A 97 -10.74 1.13 23.99
C ILE A 97 -9.25 0.76 23.86
N THR A 98 -8.88 0.11 22.75
CA THR A 98 -7.49 -0.26 22.47
C THR A 98 -6.96 0.60 21.35
N GLU A 99 -5.66 0.82 21.38
CA GLU A 99 -4.90 1.43 20.31
C GLU A 99 -4.02 0.37 19.64
N LYS A 100 -3.70 0.59 18.38
CA LYS A 100 -2.69 -0.17 17.65
C LYS A 100 -1.56 0.79 17.31
N ALA A 101 -0.42 0.68 18.00
CA ALA A 101 0.81 1.28 17.52
C ALA A 101 1.37 0.44 16.37
N SER A 102 1.88 1.12 15.36
CA SER A 102 2.54 0.51 14.22
C SER A 102 3.73 1.35 13.80
N ALA A 103 4.74 0.69 13.27
CA ALA A 103 5.90 1.35 12.70
C ALA A 103 6.44 0.59 11.48
N ASP A 104 6.98 1.35 10.55
CA ASP A 104 7.59 0.89 9.31
C ASP A 104 8.97 1.49 9.13
N LEU A 105 9.93 0.67 8.70
CA LEU A 105 11.27 1.12 8.33
C LEU A 105 11.67 0.49 7.01
N ALA A 106 12.21 1.30 6.10
CA ALA A 106 12.93 0.85 4.92
C ALA A 106 14.23 1.63 4.79
N ALA A 107 15.31 0.93 4.46
CA ALA A 107 16.61 1.53 4.25
C ALA A 107 17.36 0.84 3.11
N ASP A 108 18.17 1.61 2.41
CA ASP A 108 19.22 1.07 1.55
C ASP A 108 20.51 0.96 2.36
N VAL A 109 21.17 -0.18 2.25
CA VAL A 109 22.43 -0.48 2.92
C VAL A 109 23.57 -0.28 1.94
N TYR A 110 24.55 0.51 2.35
CA TYR A 110 25.73 0.81 1.58
C TYR A 110 26.98 0.40 2.34
N GLU A 111 27.86 -0.38 1.73
CA GLU A 111 29.18 -0.69 2.28
C GLU A 111 30.13 0.47 2.00
N GLN A 112 30.87 0.88 3.02
CA GLN A 112 31.87 1.92 2.91
C GLN A 112 33.23 1.28 2.59
N LEU A 113 33.71 1.50 1.37
CA LEU A 113 35.02 1.07 0.89
C LEU A 113 35.92 2.30 0.64
N PRO A 114 37.24 2.11 0.41
CA PRO A 114 38.16 3.23 0.21
C PRO A 114 37.80 4.16 -0.96
N ASP A 115 37.14 3.64 -2.00
CA ASP A 115 36.73 4.36 -3.20
C ASP A 115 35.33 4.98 -3.12
N GLY A 116 34.52 4.62 -2.11
CA GLY A 116 33.22 5.23 -1.87
C GLY A 116 32.20 4.30 -1.23
N TYR A 117 30.92 4.55 -1.52
CA TYR A 117 29.81 3.80 -0.96
C TYR A 117 29.20 2.87 -2.02
N HIS A 118 29.15 1.57 -1.74
CA HIS A 118 28.64 0.57 -2.66
C HIS A 118 27.31 0.04 -2.18
N PHE A 119 26.29 0.10 -3.04
CA PHE A 119 24.99 -0.46 -2.68
C PHE A 119 25.08 -1.98 -2.49
N VAL A 120 24.63 -2.42 -1.32
CA VAL A 120 24.60 -3.82 -0.90
C VAL A 120 23.23 -4.41 -1.19
N ARG A 121 22.19 -3.85 -0.53
CA ARG A 121 20.79 -4.25 -0.66
C ARG A 121 19.86 -3.26 0.03
N SER A 122 18.58 -3.33 -0.30
CA SER A 122 17.54 -2.71 0.51
C SER A 122 17.08 -3.68 1.60
N VAL A 123 16.74 -3.12 2.76
CA VAL A 123 16.18 -3.82 3.92
C VAL A 123 14.93 -3.11 4.37
N ALA A 124 13.96 -3.87 4.87
CA ALA A 124 12.69 -3.32 5.30
C ALA A 124 12.05 -4.19 6.38
N ALA A 125 11.32 -3.56 7.30
CA ALA A 125 10.58 -4.24 8.34
C ALA A 125 9.31 -3.47 8.72
N HIS A 126 8.39 -4.22 9.34
CA HIS A 126 7.16 -3.71 9.96
C HIS A 126 7.01 -4.29 11.36
N THR A 127 6.40 -3.52 12.25
CA THR A 127 5.94 -3.99 13.55
C THR A 127 4.63 -3.31 13.92
N SER A 128 3.78 -4.03 14.67
CA SER A 128 2.59 -3.43 15.26
C SER A 128 2.21 -4.16 16.54
N THR A 129 1.59 -3.43 17.46
CA THR A 129 1.16 -3.97 18.76
C THR A 129 -0.13 -3.28 19.16
N ARG A 130 -1.08 -4.07 19.69
CA ARG A 130 -2.32 -3.54 20.28
C ARG A 130 -2.15 -3.45 21.80
N ALA A 131 -2.42 -2.29 22.37
CA ALA A 131 -2.42 -2.07 23.82
C ALA A 131 -3.46 -1.00 24.20
N LEU A 132 -3.69 -0.79 25.50
CA LEU A 132 -4.58 0.28 25.98
C LEU A 132 -3.95 1.67 25.83
N GLU A 133 -2.63 1.74 25.97
CA GLU A 133 -1.83 2.94 25.75
C GLU A 133 -0.64 2.48 24.92
N THR A 134 -0.47 3.06 23.75
CA THR A 134 0.54 2.62 22.78
C THR A 134 1.63 3.64 22.50
N THR A 135 1.49 4.88 22.97
CA THR A 135 2.43 5.97 22.67
C THR A 135 3.86 5.65 23.08
N TYR A 136 4.06 5.01 24.24
CA TYR A 136 5.40 4.67 24.73
C TYR A 136 6.06 3.49 24.00
N LEU A 137 5.31 2.73 23.19
CA LEU A 137 5.81 1.56 22.47
C LEU A 137 6.58 1.94 21.20
N HIS A 138 6.45 3.18 20.69
CA HIS A 138 7.10 3.56 19.43
C HIS A 138 8.63 3.51 19.49
N ALA A 139 9.23 3.84 20.63
CA ALA A 139 10.68 3.71 20.80
C ALA A 139 11.15 2.25 20.68
N GLU A 140 10.43 1.34 21.33
CA GLU A 140 10.66 -0.11 21.24
C GLU A 140 10.46 -0.59 19.80
N HIS A 141 9.37 -0.18 19.15
CA HIS A 141 9.09 -0.53 17.75
C HIS A 141 10.19 -0.08 16.80
N VAL A 142 10.71 1.15 16.93
CA VAL A 142 11.82 1.63 16.11
C VAL A 142 13.08 0.78 16.34
N ALA A 143 13.40 0.43 17.58
CA ALA A 143 14.53 -0.46 17.88
C ALA A 143 14.34 -1.86 17.27
N GLN A 144 13.15 -2.45 17.42
CA GLN A 144 12.81 -3.75 16.82
C GLN A 144 12.91 -3.71 15.29
N LEU A 145 12.48 -2.62 14.65
CA LEU A 145 12.58 -2.45 13.20
C LEU A 145 14.03 -2.39 12.73
N LEU A 146 14.87 -1.61 13.44
CA LEU A 146 16.31 -1.57 13.16
C LEU A 146 16.93 -2.96 13.33
N GLN A 147 16.60 -3.68 14.39
CA GLN A 147 17.06 -5.05 14.61
C GLN A 147 16.67 -5.97 13.44
N LYS A 148 15.37 -6.03 13.10
CA LYS A 148 14.86 -6.86 11.99
C LYS A 148 15.48 -6.51 10.64
N CYS A 149 15.77 -5.24 10.39
CA CYS A 149 16.44 -4.81 9.17
C CYS A 149 17.91 -5.26 9.14
N LEU A 150 18.62 -5.14 10.26
CA LEU A 150 20.01 -5.57 10.37
C LEU A 150 20.14 -7.11 10.39
N GLU A 151 19.18 -7.83 10.94
CA GLU A 151 19.10 -9.30 10.88
C GLU A 151 19.11 -9.80 9.42
N GLN A 152 18.49 -9.06 8.49
CA GLN A 152 18.52 -9.42 7.07
C GLN A 152 19.93 -9.38 6.46
N LEU A 153 20.89 -8.70 7.09
CA LEU A 153 22.29 -8.66 6.65
C LEU A 153 23.12 -9.81 7.22
N THR A 154 22.64 -10.48 8.29
CA THR A 154 23.38 -11.58 8.93
C THR A 154 23.54 -12.80 8.02
N THR A 155 22.61 -13.00 7.08
CA THR A 155 22.63 -14.09 6.10
C THR A 155 23.08 -13.62 4.71
N TYR A 156 23.42 -12.33 4.57
CA TYR A 156 23.88 -11.79 3.30
C TYR A 156 25.29 -12.28 3.00
N HIS A 157 25.51 -12.77 1.78
CA HIS A 157 26.83 -13.12 1.30
C HIS A 157 27.55 -11.87 0.79
N TRP A 158 28.58 -11.44 1.51
CA TRP A 158 29.39 -10.28 1.15
C TRP A 158 30.39 -10.65 0.05
N PRO A 159 30.17 -10.21 -1.20
CA PRO A 159 31.06 -10.56 -2.30
C PRO A 159 32.41 -9.87 -2.11
N THR A 160 33.50 -10.55 -2.46
CA THR A 160 34.86 -9.98 -2.38
C THR A 160 35.06 -8.79 -3.33
N THR A 161 34.22 -8.68 -4.37
CA THR A 161 34.21 -7.55 -5.30
C THR A 161 32.81 -6.94 -5.32
N PRO A 162 32.66 -5.64 -5.04
CA PRO A 162 31.37 -5.00 -5.07
C PRO A 162 30.81 -5.01 -6.50
N ALA A 163 29.59 -5.52 -6.66
CA ALA A 163 28.90 -5.55 -7.95
C ALA A 163 28.39 -4.16 -8.39
N SER A 164 28.24 -3.24 -7.43
CA SER A 164 27.69 -1.90 -7.63
C SER A 164 28.81 -0.86 -7.79
N PRO A 165 28.66 0.17 -8.64
CA PRO A 165 29.62 1.26 -8.73
C PRO A 165 29.69 2.06 -7.42
N ALA A 166 30.86 2.62 -7.12
CA ALA A 166 31.07 3.51 -5.99
C ALA A 166 30.18 4.76 -6.13
N ARG A 167 29.52 5.15 -5.04
CA ARG A 167 28.72 6.38 -4.94
C ARG A 167 29.31 7.32 -3.92
N THR A 168 29.05 8.61 -4.11
CA THR A 168 29.26 9.64 -3.09
C THR A 168 28.09 9.66 -2.11
N LEU A 169 28.30 10.24 -0.92
CA LEU A 169 27.23 10.40 0.08
C LEU A 169 26.03 11.19 -0.48
N ALA A 170 26.29 12.21 -1.31
CA ALA A 170 25.24 13.00 -1.95
C ALA A 170 24.40 12.16 -2.94
N GLN A 171 25.06 11.32 -3.74
CA GLN A 171 24.38 10.40 -4.66
C GLN A 171 23.54 9.37 -3.90
N MET A 172 24.00 8.84 -2.76
CA MET A 172 23.19 7.88 -1.99
C MET A 172 21.83 8.44 -1.55
N LEU A 173 21.77 9.74 -1.25
CA LEU A 173 20.54 10.40 -0.81
C LEU A 173 19.51 10.47 -1.95
N THR A 174 19.96 10.70 -3.19
CA THR A 174 19.09 10.84 -4.37
C THR A 174 18.85 9.53 -5.09
N ASP A 175 19.86 8.65 -5.13
CA ASP A 175 19.85 7.40 -5.86
C ASP A 175 19.13 6.35 -5.03
N SER A 176 17.86 6.13 -5.31
CA SER A 176 17.17 4.94 -4.83
C SER A 176 17.36 3.84 -5.88
N PRO A 177 18.09 2.75 -5.57
CA PRO A 177 18.26 1.62 -6.48
C PRO A 177 16.94 0.89 -6.73
N MET A 178 15.95 1.10 -5.86
CA MET A 178 14.57 0.64 -6.04
C MET A 178 13.69 1.65 -6.78
N ALA A 179 14.11 2.92 -6.90
CA ALA A 179 13.35 3.89 -7.67
C ALA A 179 13.36 3.51 -9.14
N ILE A 180 12.17 3.43 -9.68
CA ILE A 180 11.96 3.21 -11.09
C ILE A 180 12.44 4.47 -11.82
N PRO A 181 13.26 4.35 -12.87
CA PRO A 181 13.78 5.52 -13.54
C PRO A 181 12.63 6.36 -14.07
N ALA A 182 12.75 7.67 -13.86
CA ALA A 182 11.97 8.63 -14.61
C ALA A 182 12.16 8.33 -16.11
N ALA A 183 11.11 8.50 -16.91
CA ALA A 183 11.13 8.24 -18.35
C ALA A 183 12.26 8.98 -19.12
N ASN A 184 12.95 9.92 -18.47
CA ASN A 184 14.02 10.75 -19.01
C ASN A 184 15.41 10.47 -18.39
N ALA A 185 15.65 9.31 -17.77
CA ALA A 185 16.97 8.99 -17.23
C ALA A 185 18.02 8.94 -18.36
N ALA A 186 19.19 9.56 -18.15
CA ALA A 186 20.25 9.67 -19.16
C ALA A 186 20.79 8.28 -19.55
N ALA A 187 21.07 8.11 -20.85
CA ALA A 187 21.67 6.89 -21.39
C ALA A 187 23.02 6.60 -20.72
N GLY A 188 23.16 5.44 -20.06
CA GLY A 188 24.43 4.97 -19.47
C GLY A 188 24.37 4.57 -18.00
N VAL A 189 23.27 4.81 -17.29
CA VAL A 189 23.11 4.31 -15.91
C VAL A 189 22.71 2.83 -15.95
N THR A 190 23.57 1.95 -15.42
CA THR A 190 23.26 0.53 -15.23
C THR A 190 22.08 0.40 -14.26
N GLN A 191 20.92 0.16 -14.85
CA GLN A 191 19.64 0.21 -14.17
C GLN A 191 19.46 -1.02 -13.28
N ALA A 192 19.15 -0.81 -12.00
CA ALA A 192 18.70 -1.89 -11.15
C ALA A 192 17.46 -2.53 -11.78
N ALA A 193 17.43 -3.87 -11.82
CA ALA A 193 16.32 -4.60 -12.42
C ALA A 193 15.02 -4.23 -11.69
N ARG A 194 14.03 -3.71 -12.42
CA ARG A 194 12.69 -3.47 -11.87
C ARG A 194 12.16 -4.79 -11.29
N PRO A 195 11.36 -4.79 -10.21
CA PRO A 195 10.73 -6.01 -9.70
C PRO A 195 10.01 -6.81 -10.81
N ALA A 196 10.19 -8.13 -10.85
CA ALA A 196 9.59 -9.00 -11.86
C ALA A 196 8.06 -8.85 -11.91
N ILE A 197 7.43 -8.63 -10.76
CA ILE A 197 5.98 -8.42 -10.63
C ILE A 197 5.46 -7.16 -11.33
N LEU A 198 6.33 -6.19 -11.65
CA LEU A 198 5.99 -5.00 -12.42
C LEU A 198 6.26 -5.15 -13.91
N GLN A 199 7.05 -6.14 -14.31
CA GLN A 199 7.47 -6.36 -15.70
C GLN A 199 6.70 -7.50 -16.36
N GLU A 200 6.42 -8.56 -15.60
CA GLU A 200 5.80 -9.78 -16.08
C GLU A 200 4.29 -9.79 -15.80
N ALA A 201 3.59 -10.73 -16.46
CA ALA A 201 2.25 -11.13 -16.05
C ALA A 201 2.32 -11.82 -14.67
N PRO A 202 1.32 -11.60 -13.80
CA PRO A 202 1.36 -12.16 -12.45
C PRO A 202 1.24 -13.68 -12.51
N ARG A 203 2.12 -14.40 -11.81
CA ARG A 203 2.06 -15.87 -11.76
C ARG A 203 0.98 -16.34 -10.81
N PRO A 204 0.13 -17.30 -11.20
CA PRO A 204 -0.93 -17.81 -10.34
C PRO A 204 -0.33 -18.53 -9.12
N GLY A 205 -0.89 -18.28 -7.93
CA GLY A 205 -0.45 -18.91 -6.68
C GLY A 205 -0.51 -17.97 -5.48
N VAL A 206 0.09 -18.40 -4.38
CA VAL A 206 0.06 -17.71 -3.07
C VAL A 206 1.43 -17.12 -2.76
N TYR A 207 1.47 -15.87 -2.32
CA TYR A 207 2.68 -15.17 -1.87
C TYR A 207 2.63 -15.04 -0.35
N TYR A 208 3.49 -15.75 0.37
CA TYR A 208 3.59 -15.63 1.84
C TYR A 208 4.42 -14.42 2.26
N SER A 209 5.40 -14.06 1.45
CA SER A 209 6.25 -12.91 1.71
C SER A 209 6.17 -11.90 0.58
N PHE A 210 6.46 -10.65 0.93
CA PHE A 210 6.58 -9.60 -0.05
C PHE A 210 7.74 -9.83 -1.03
N GLY A 211 8.83 -10.46 -0.59
CA GLY A 211 9.93 -10.86 -1.47
C GLY A 211 9.50 -11.84 -2.56
N GLN A 212 8.66 -12.85 -2.22
CA GLN A 212 8.06 -13.74 -3.22
C GLN A 212 7.18 -12.98 -4.21
N PHE A 213 6.42 -11.99 -3.72
CA PHE A 213 5.60 -11.14 -4.57
C PHE A 213 6.46 -10.32 -5.53
N LEU A 214 7.47 -9.59 -5.06
CA LEU A 214 8.37 -8.79 -5.90
C LEU A 214 9.07 -9.64 -6.98
N ALA A 215 9.50 -10.85 -6.62
CA ALA A 215 10.11 -11.81 -7.53
C ALA A 215 9.12 -12.51 -8.46
N ASN A 216 7.80 -12.30 -8.29
CA ASN A 216 6.75 -13.01 -9.02
C ASN A 216 6.89 -14.54 -8.90
N THR A 217 7.32 -15.03 -7.74
CA THR A 217 7.55 -16.46 -7.45
C THR A 217 6.61 -16.93 -6.33
N PRO A 218 5.35 -17.31 -6.64
CA PRO A 218 4.43 -17.81 -5.63
C PRO A 218 4.93 -19.15 -5.04
N ALA A 219 4.47 -19.47 -3.84
CA ALA A 219 4.76 -20.73 -3.17
C ALA A 219 4.28 -21.93 -4.00
N SER A 220 5.16 -22.91 -4.20
CA SER A 220 4.85 -24.14 -4.92
C SER A 220 3.81 -24.99 -4.19
N GLY A 221 2.92 -25.64 -4.94
CA GLY A 221 1.94 -26.58 -4.39
C GLY A 221 0.77 -25.95 -3.65
N LEU A 222 0.64 -24.62 -3.65
CA LEU A 222 -0.48 -23.90 -3.06
C LEU A 222 -1.28 -23.14 -4.10
N ARG A 223 -2.60 -23.14 -3.94
CA ARG A 223 -3.52 -22.33 -4.72
C ARG A 223 -4.50 -21.59 -3.83
N ALA A 224 -4.81 -20.36 -4.22
CA ALA A 224 -5.88 -19.58 -3.62
C ALA A 224 -7.18 -19.82 -4.38
N MET A 225 -8.27 -20.05 -3.65
CA MET A 225 -9.63 -20.06 -4.17
C MET A 225 -10.37 -18.90 -3.51
N ALA A 226 -10.94 -18.01 -4.30
CA ALA A 226 -11.65 -16.83 -3.81
C ALA A 226 -13.13 -16.95 -4.13
N ASP A 227 -13.97 -16.91 -3.09
CA ASP A 227 -15.42 -16.84 -3.22
C ASP A 227 -15.89 -15.41 -2.94
N THR A 228 -16.87 -14.91 -3.71
CA THR A 228 -17.51 -13.65 -3.37
C THR A 228 -18.51 -13.86 -2.24
N VAL A 229 -18.44 -13.03 -1.20
CA VAL A 229 -19.38 -13.10 -0.07
C VAL A 229 -20.06 -11.75 0.16
N SER A 230 -21.32 -11.80 0.61
CA SER A 230 -22.03 -10.64 1.10
C SER A 230 -21.64 -10.38 2.56
N PHE A 231 -21.07 -9.21 2.85
CA PHE A 231 -20.85 -8.76 4.23
C PHE A 231 -21.81 -7.62 4.60
N GLY A 232 -22.28 -7.65 5.84
CA GLY A 232 -23.00 -6.53 6.43
C GLY A 232 -22.00 -5.51 6.98
N PHE A 233 -21.80 -4.39 6.30
CA PHE A 233 -21.13 -3.24 6.92
C PHE A 233 -22.01 -2.70 8.05
N GLY A 234 -21.36 -2.42 9.19
CA GLY A 234 -22.01 -1.82 10.35
C GLY A 234 -22.53 -0.41 10.04
N ALA A 235 -21.67 0.44 9.49
CA ALA A 235 -22.00 1.81 9.13
C ALA A 235 -22.90 1.88 7.87
N PRO A 236 -24.04 2.60 7.91
CA PRO A 236 -24.92 2.77 6.73
C PRO A 236 -24.23 3.40 5.52
N LEU A 237 -23.31 4.34 5.76
CA LEU A 237 -22.57 5.02 4.71
C LEU A 237 -21.59 4.05 4.01
N ALA A 238 -20.78 3.30 4.77
CA ALA A 238 -19.94 2.23 4.23
C ALA A 238 -20.75 1.21 3.41
N ARG A 239 -21.91 0.76 3.92
CA ARG A 239 -22.78 -0.19 3.19
C ARG A 239 -23.22 0.33 1.82
N ARG A 240 -23.51 1.63 1.72
CA ARG A 240 -23.87 2.28 0.46
C ARG A 240 -22.67 2.38 -0.48
N LEU A 241 -21.51 2.80 0.02
CA LEU A 241 -20.31 3.00 -0.79
C LEU A 241 -19.72 1.68 -1.32
N TRP A 242 -19.82 0.60 -0.55
CA TRP A 242 -19.42 -0.75 -0.98
C TRP A 242 -20.51 -1.49 -1.76
N ARG A 243 -21.65 -0.85 -2.06
CA ARG A 243 -22.77 -1.53 -2.72
C ARG A 243 -22.33 -2.09 -4.07
N GLY A 244 -22.54 -3.38 -4.22
CA GLY A 244 -22.19 -4.09 -5.44
C GLY A 244 -20.71 -4.34 -5.61
N VAL A 245 -19.82 -3.99 -4.67
CA VAL A 245 -18.38 -4.28 -4.76
C VAL A 245 -18.11 -5.65 -4.14
N PRO A 246 -17.37 -6.56 -4.82
CA PRO A 246 -17.25 -7.93 -4.34
C PRO A 246 -16.27 -7.97 -3.18
N ARG A 247 -16.64 -8.69 -2.11
CA ARG A 247 -15.70 -9.07 -1.06
C ARG A 247 -15.28 -10.50 -1.21
N LEU A 248 -14.00 -10.76 -0.99
CA LEU A 248 -13.40 -12.07 -1.25
C LEU A 248 -13.19 -12.82 0.05
N ARG A 249 -13.82 -13.99 0.16
CA ARG A 249 -13.41 -15.01 1.12
C ARG A 249 -12.39 -15.89 0.44
N VAL A 250 -11.14 -15.80 0.88
CA VAL A 250 -10.04 -16.57 0.29
C VAL A 250 -9.78 -17.82 1.11
N ARG A 251 -9.66 -18.94 0.42
CA ARG A 251 -9.28 -20.24 0.96
C ARG A 251 -7.98 -20.68 0.30
N ILE A 252 -6.99 -21.00 1.12
CA ILE A 252 -5.72 -21.53 0.63
C ILE A 252 -5.80 -23.06 0.65
N LEU A 253 -5.49 -23.68 -0.48
CA LEU A 253 -5.51 -25.13 -0.65
C LEU A 253 -4.12 -25.61 -1.00
N ASN A 254 -3.68 -26.71 -0.39
CA ASN A 254 -2.48 -27.42 -0.82
C ASN A 254 -2.77 -28.39 -1.99
N GLU A 255 -1.75 -29.09 -2.47
CA GLU A 255 -1.85 -30.09 -3.54
C GLU A 255 -2.87 -31.20 -3.27
N LYS A 256 -3.13 -31.49 -1.99
CA LYS A 256 -4.12 -32.48 -1.53
C LYS A 256 -5.52 -31.88 -1.32
N ASN A 257 -5.75 -30.64 -1.74
CA ASN A 257 -6.99 -29.88 -1.50
C ASN A 257 -7.36 -29.68 -0.03
N GLN A 258 -6.39 -29.73 0.87
CA GLN A 258 -6.61 -29.46 2.29
C GLN A 258 -6.47 -27.96 2.55
N PHE A 259 -7.35 -27.44 3.41
CA PHE A 259 -7.33 -26.04 3.82
C PHE A 259 -6.07 -25.72 4.62
N GLN A 260 -5.44 -24.60 4.26
CA GLN A 260 -4.33 -23.98 4.98
C GLN A 260 -4.78 -22.63 5.55
N SER A 261 -4.13 -22.21 6.62
CA SER A 261 -4.39 -20.90 7.24
C SER A 261 -4.03 -19.77 6.27
N ALA A 262 -4.94 -18.82 6.06
CA ALA A 262 -4.68 -17.61 5.29
C ALA A 262 -4.06 -16.48 6.13
N LYS A 263 -3.80 -16.69 7.42
CA LYS A 263 -3.33 -15.63 8.35
C LYS A 263 -1.92 -15.12 8.04
N GLU A 264 -1.11 -15.91 7.34
CA GLU A 264 0.29 -15.61 7.04
C GLU A 264 0.50 -15.24 5.56
N VAL A 265 -0.58 -15.17 4.78
CA VAL A 265 -0.49 -14.89 3.35
C VAL A 265 -0.40 -13.39 3.13
N TRP A 266 0.70 -12.93 2.53
CA TRP A 266 0.84 -11.54 2.10
C TRP A 266 -0.15 -11.20 0.97
N GLY A 267 -0.28 -12.09 -0.01
CA GLY A 267 -1.17 -11.90 -1.16
C GLY A 267 -1.31 -13.15 -2.02
N PHE A 268 -2.09 -13.06 -3.10
CA PHE A 268 -2.20 -14.15 -4.08
C PHE A 268 -2.48 -13.60 -5.47
N SER A 269 -2.29 -14.46 -6.48
CA SER A 269 -2.73 -14.19 -7.85
C SER A 269 -3.54 -15.36 -8.40
N ASN A 270 -4.53 -15.04 -9.22
CA ASN A 270 -5.22 -16.01 -10.07
C ASN A 270 -4.63 -16.09 -11.49
N GLY A 271 -3.46 -15.48 -11.73
CA GLY A 271 -2.80 -15.40 -13.04
C GLY A 271 -3.23 -14.20 -13.89
N ARG A 272 -4.33 -13.53 -13.53
CA ARG A 272 -4.84 -12.33 -14.23
C ARG A 272 -4.81 -11.10 -13.32
N GLN A 273 -5.21 -11.29 -12.07
CA GLN A 273 -5.34 -10.27 -11.05
C GLN A 273 -4.45 -10.59 -9.86
N LEU A 274 -4.04 -9.54 -9.16
CA LEU A 274 -3.25 -9.61 -7.94
C LEU A 274 -4.11 -9.18 -6.77
N PHE A 275 -3.92 -9.80 -5.62
CA PHE A 275 -4.64 -9.47 -4.40
C PHE A 275 -3.67 -9.38 -3.23
N VAL A 276 -3.91 -8.42 -2.35
CA VAL A 276 -3.14 -8.22 -1.11
C VAL A 276 -4.02 -8.47 0.10
N GLN A 277 -3.45 -9.06 1.15
CA GLN A 277 -4.10 -9.11 2.45
C GLN A 277 -3.89 -7.78 3.19
N HIS A 278 -4.98 -7.14 3.60
CA HIS A 278 -4.95 -5.95 4.45
C HIS A 278 -6.04 -6.08 5.53
N GLU A 279 -5.66 -5.91 6.81
CA GLU A 279 -6.56 -6.11 7.95
C GLU A 279 -7.35 -7.44 7.91
N LYS A 280 -6.68 -8.54 7.48
CA LYS A 280 -7.22 -9.91 7.33
C LYS A 280 -8.18 -10.13 6.17
N GLU A 281 -8.52 -9.09 5.43
CA GLU A 281 -9.33 -9.17 4.22
C GLU A 281 -8.43 -9.09 2.97
N PHE A 282 -8.93 -9.57 1.83
CA PHE A 282 -8.19 -9.52 0.56
C PHE A 282 -8.79 -8.49 -0.39
N PHE A 283 -7.93 -7.62 -0.92
CA PHE A 283 -8.30 -6.55 -1.84
C PHE A 283 -7.56 -6.66 -3.16
N LEU A 284 -8.21 -6.25 -4.25
CA LEU A 284 -7.63 -6.25 -5.59
C LEU A 284 -6.51 -5.20 -5.68
N LEU A 285 -5.31 -5.65 -6.05
CA LEU A 285 -4.18 -4.79 -6.36
C LEU A 285 -4.25 -4.34 -7.82
N HIS A 286 -4.14 -3.04 -8.02
CA HIS A 286 -4.01 -2.39 -9.30
C HIS A 286 -2.57 -1.89 -9.46
N ARG A 287 -1.97 -2.14 -10.62
CA ARG A 287 -0.66 -1.58 -10.92
C ARG A 287 -0.82 -0.07 -11.15
N TYR A 288 -0.09 0.72 -10.38
CA TYR A 288 -0.03 2.18 -10.49
C TYR A 288 1.40 2.56 -10.82
N HIS A 289 1.71 2.52 -12.12
CA HIS A 289 3.05 2.73 -12.66
C HIS A 289 4.09 1.76 -12.04
N ASP A 290 4.86 2.24 -11.06
CA ASP A 290 5.99 1.58 -10.41
C ASP A 290 5.65 0.95 -9.07
N PHE A 291 4.40 1.05 -8.64
CA PHE A 291 3.92 0.43 -7.41
C PHE A 291 2.51 -0.13 -7.62
N PHE A 292 1.89 -0.58 -6.54
CA PHE A 292 0.52 -1.07 -6.56
C PHE A 292 -0.36 -0.26 -5.64
N THR A 293 -1.60 -0.02 -6.07
CA THR A 293 -2.67 0.55 -5.24
C THR A 293 -3.77 -0.47 -5.03
N PHE A 294 -4.58 -0.27 -4.01
CA PHE A 294 -5.84 -0.98 -3.83
C PHE A 294 -6.84 -0.09 -3.10
N VAL A 295 -8.11 -0.49 -3.15
CA VAL A 295 -9.14 0.14 -2.34
C VAL A 295 -9.49 -0.79 -1.18
N GLY A 296 -9.13 -0.36 0.03
CA GLY A 296 -9.38 -1.05 1.29
C GLY A 296 -10.47 -0.36 2.10
N GLU A 297 -10.59 -0.77 3.37
CA GLU A 297 -11.50 -0.15 4.35
C GLU A 297 -10.80 0.95 5.13
N THR A 298 -11.43 2.12 5.30
CA THR A 298 -10.97 3.12 6.25
C THR A 298 -10.83 2.50 7.65
N PRO A 299 -9.78 2.89 8.40
CA PRO A 299 -9.69 2.63 9.83
C PRO A 299 -10.95 3.06 10.60
N PRO A 300 -11.15 2.56 11.83
CA PRO A 300 -12.21 3.04 12.70
C PRO A 300 -12.20 4.57 12.84
N ASP A 301 -13.38 5.19 12.69
CA ASP A 301 -13.53 6.64 12.86
C ASP A 301 -13.45 6.98 14.35
N VAL A 302 -12.26 7.43 14.74
CA VAL A 302 -11.93 7.78 16.12
C VAL A 302 -12.82 8.90 16.65
N ALA A 303 -13.08 9.93 15.84
CA ALA A 303 -13.89 11.07 16.26
C ALA A 303 -15.32 10.63 16.54
N TYR A 304 -15.89 9.81 15.64
CA TYR A 304 -17.21 9.21 15.83
C TYR A 304 -17.27 8.29 17.06
N MET A 305 -16.27 7.41 17.24
CA MET A 305 -16.20 6.53 18.40
C MET A 305 -16.14 7.31 19.72
N GLN A 306 -15.37 8.40 19.77
CA GLN A 306 -15.29 9.27 20.94
C GLN A 306 -16.60 10.01 21.21
N SER A 307 -17.24 10.60 20.19
CA SER A 307 -18.53 11.26 20.36
C SER A 307 -19.60 10.28 20.85
N ARG A 308 -19.56 9.04 20.35
CA ARG A 308 -20.46 7.97 20.80
C ARG A 308 -20.19 7.56 22.24
N ALA A 309 -18.92 7.38 22.63
CA ALA A 309 -18.55 7.04 24.00
C ALA A 309 -18.99 8.14 25.00
N GLN A 310 -18.72 9.40 24.69
CA GLN A 310 -19.12 10.55 25.51
C GLN A 310 -20.65 10.65 25.62
N SER A 311 -21.38 10.45 24.52
CA SER A 311 -22.84 10.46 24.56
C SER A 311 -23.41 9.33 25.42
N SER A 312 -22.82 8.14 25.37
CA SER A 312 -23.25 7.01 26.20
C SER A 312 -22.99 7.25 27.69
N ALA A 313 -21.88 7.90 28.04
CA ALA A 313 -21.58 8.29 29.41
C ALA A 313 -22.54 9.39 29.91
N ALA A 314 -22.86 10.36 29.05
CA ALA A 314 -23.80 11.44 29.38
C ALA A 314 -25.22 10.91 29.63
N VAL A 315 -25.68 9.92 28.85
CA VAL A 315 -26.99 9.28 29.05
C VAL A 315 -27.07 8.55 30.39
N MET A 316 -25.98 7.90 30.82
CA MET A 316 -25.91 7.30 32.16
C MET A 316 -25.92 8.35 33.28
N GLY A 317 -25.55 9.61 32.99
CA GLY A 317 -25.53 10.73 33.95
C GLY A 317 -26.86 11.47 34.15
N GLY A 318 -27.95 11.12 33.45
CA GLY A 318 -29.29 11.68 33.67
C GLY A 318 -29.88 12.46 32.48
N VAL A 319 -31.07 13.04 32.70
CA VAL A 319 -32.01 13.52 31.65
C VAL A 319 -31.42 14.61 30.73
N MET A 320 -30.46 15.42 31.19
CA MET A 320 -29.77 16.40 30.33
C MET A 320 -28.86 15.75 29.27
N GLY A 321 -28.42 14.50 29.46
CA GLY A 321 -27.57 13.77 28.51
C GLY A 321 -28.29 13.34 27.22
N ALA A 322 -29.62 13.20 27.25
CA ALA A 322 -30.40 12.74 26.10
C ALA A 322 -30.39 13.74 24.91
N MET A 323 -30.31 15.05 25.20
CA MET A 323 -30.24 16.08 24.14
C MET A 323 -28.88 16.08 23.42
N ILE A 324 -27.79 15.79 24.14
CA ILE A 324 -26.42 15.71 23.56
C ILE A 324 -26.27 14.45 22.71
N ALA A 325 -26.88 13.33 23.12
CA ALA A 325 -26.87 12.08 22.36
C ALA A 325 -27.51 12.21 20.96
N ASN A 326 -28.50 13.10 20.79
CA ASN A 326 -29.15 13.29 19.50
C ASN A 326 -28.22 13.94 18.46
N ASN A 327 -27.28 14.79 18.88
CA ASN A 327 -26.28 15.36 17.96
C ASN A 327 -25.15 14.36 17.63
N ALA A 328 -24.78 13.47 18.55
CA ALA A 328 -23.83 12.40 18.28
C ALA A 328 -24.37 11.39 17.25
N ASN A 329 -25.69 11.17 17.21
CA ASN A 329 -26.35 10.35 16.19
C ASN A 329 -26.30 10.97 14.77
N ASN A 330 -26.00 12.28 14.65
CA ASN A 330 -25.83 12.95 13.37
C ASN A 330 -24.39 12.94 12.85
N ALA A 331 -23.41 12.53 13.67
CA ALA A 331 -22.05 12.34 13.19
C ALA A 331 -22.04 11.12 12.24
N ASN A 332 -21.53 11.30 11.02
CA ASN A 332 -21.38 10.22 10.08
C ASN A 332 -20.28 9.28 10.57
N ASP A 333 -20.59 8.00 10.74
CA ASP A 333 -19.60 6.95 11.00
C ASP A 333 -18.83 6.66 9.71
N HIS A 334 -17.61 7.16 9.61
CA HIS A 334 -16.73 6.93 8.47
C HIS A 334 -15.94 5.62 8.55
N THR A 335 -16.26 4.73 9.49
CA THR A 335 -15.60 3.43 9.64
C THR A 335 -15.90 2.51 8.46
N ALA A 336 -14.86 1.84 7.95
CA ALA A 336 -14.93 0.88 6.86
C ALA A 336 -15.50 1.42 5.54
N GLU A 337 -15.48 2.73 5.33
CA GLU A 337 -15.68 3.32 4.00
C GLU A 337 -14.55 2.90 3.05
N PRO A 338 -14.77 2.91 1.73
CA PRO A 338 -13.68 2.66 0.82
C PRO A 338 -12.60 3.74 0.90
N MET A 339 -11.34 3.32 1.03
CA MET A 339 -10.18 4.21 1.03
C MET A 339 -9.10 3.68 0.10
N GLY A 340 -8.41 4.60 -0.57
CA GLY A 340 -7.25 4.26 -1.38
C GLY A 340 -6.03 3.95 -0.52
N TYR A 341 -5.31 2.91 -0.93
CA TYR A 341 -4.03 2.50 -0.35
C TYR A 341 -2.99 2.29 -1.45
N SER A 342 -1.73 2.49 -1.10
CA SER A 342 -0.57 2.13 -1.90
C SER A 342 0.29 1.13 -1.14
N VAL A 343 0.78 0.11 -1.83
CA VAL A 343 1.81 -0.81 -1.32
C VAL A 343 3.16 -0.12 -1.46
N ASP A 344 3.85 0.08 -0.35
CA ASP A 344 5.24 0.50 -0.37
C ASP A 344 6.10 -0.64 -0.93
N MET A 345 6.84 -0.34 -2.01
CA MET A 345 7.54 -1.37 -2.76
C MET A 345 8.79 -1.91 -2.06
N HIS A 346 9.17 -1.37 -0.90
CA HIS A 346 10.32 -1.84 -0.11
C HIS A 346 9.87 -2.78 1.02
N THR A 347 8.79 -2.41 1.73
CA THR A 347 8.29 -3.08 2.93
C THR A 347 7.14 -4.04 2.64
N GLY A 348 6.43 -3.84 1.53
CA GLY A 348 5.19 -4.55 1.23
C GLY A 348 4.00 -4.12 2.08
N GLN A 349 4.14 -3.03 2.86
CA GLN A 349 3.09 -2.49 3.71
C GLN A 349 2.19 -1.54 2.94
N ALA A 350 0.92 -1.50 3.36
CA ALA A 350 -0.07 -0.61 2.78
C ALA A 350 -0.14 0.69 3.58
N GLY A 351 -0.01 1.83 2.90
CA GLY A 351 -0.29 3.16 3.45
C GLY A 351 -1.44 3.84 2.71
N GLN A 352 -2.09 4.83 3.33
CA GLN A 352 -3.13 5.61 2.67
C GLN A 352 -2.60 6.28 1.39
N PHE A 353 -3.41 6.24 0.32
CA PHE A 353 -3.10 6.83 -0.98
C PHE A 353 -4.23 7.75 -1.46
N PRO A 354 -3.92 8.99 -1.89
CA PRO A 354 -2.61 9.63 -1.81
C PRO A 354 -2.17 9.81 -0.35
N ASN A 355 -0.86 9.86 -0.10
CA ASN A 355 -0.33 10.04 1.24
C ASN A 355 -0.75 11.44 1.77
N PRO A 356 -1.55 11.53 2.84
CA PRO A 356 -2.05 12.81 3.35
C PRO A 356 -0.94 13.73 3.90
N LEU A 357 0.23 13.17 4.21
CA LEU A 357 1.39 13.93 4.70
C LEU A 357 2.24 14.53 3.56
N LEU A 358 2.01 14.10 2.32
CA LEU A 358 2.69 14.67 1.16
C LEU A 358 1.78 15.69 0.50
N LEU A 359 2.39 16.76 -0.01
CA LEU A 359 1.68 17.69 -0.88
C LEU A 359 1.18 16.89 -2.09
N PRO A 360 -0.10 17.04 -2.48
CA PRO A 360 -0.57 16.45 -3.72
C PRO A 360 0.30 16.97 -4.87
N PRO A 361 0.58 16.13 -5.89
CA PRO A 361 1.36 16.56 -7.04
C PRO A 361 0.74 17.83 -7.65
N ILE A 362 1.59 18.81 -7.96
CA ILE A 362 1.17 20.12 -8.51
C ILE A 362 0.53 19.98 -9.90
N ARG A 363 0.80 18.86 -10.61
CA ARG A 363 0.23 18.61 -11.92
C ARG A 363 -1.17 18.01 -11.83
N ASN A 364 -2.10 18.59 -12.59
CA ASN A 364 -3.39 18.02 -12.94
C ASN A 364 -3.18 16.88 -13.95
N ASP A 365 -2.57 15.78 -13.52
CA ASP A 365 -2.43 14.62 -14.40
C ASP A 365 -3.80 13.92 -14.45
N THR A 366 -4.46 14.04 -15.61
CA THR A 366 -5.74 13.37 -15.89
C THR A 366 -5.44 11.92 -16.23
N ALA A 367 -6.02 10.99 -15.47
CA ALA A 367 -5.97 9.58 -15.83
C ALA A 367 -7.00 9.29 -16.92
N TYR A 368 -6.64 8.44 -17.89
CA TYR A 368 -7.54 7.99 -18.94
C TYR A 368 -7.84 6.51 -18.74
N ILE A 369 -9.13 6.18 -18.74
CA ILE A 369 -9.61 4.80 -18.67
C ILE A 369 -10.28 4.46 -19.99
N TYR A 370 -9.77 3.43 -20.65
CA TYR A 370 -10.37 2.85 -21.85
C TYR A 370 -11.21 1.65 -21.40
N LEU A 371 -12.52 1.87 -21.32
CA LEU A 371 -13.49 0.80 -21.08
C LEU A 371 -13.88 0.21 -22.43
N TYR A 372 -13.60 -1.07 -22.66
CA TYR A 372 -13.78 -1.65 -23.99
C TYR A 372 -14.32 -3.07 -23.99
N ARG A 373 -14.94 -3.44 -25.11
CA ARG A 373 -15.52 -4.75 -25.36
C ARG A 373 -14.98 -5.29 -26.67
N TYR A 374 -14.07 -6.24 -26.57
CA TYR A 374 -13.25 -6.72 -27.67
C TYR A 374 -13.99 -7.73 -28.56
N ALA A 375 -13.84 -9.02 -28.29
CA ALA A 375 -14.43 -10.11 -29.07
C ALA A 375 -15.40 -10.85 -28.17
N ASP A 376 -16.67 -10.44 -28.27
CA ASP A 376 -17.73 -10.99 -27.47
C ASP A 376 -18.84 -11.55 -28.34
N THR A 377 -19.63 -12.46 -27.79
CA THR A 377 -20.64 -13.22 -28.54
C THR A 377 -22.06 -12.71 -28.30
N ALA A 378 -22.30 -12.00 -27.18
CA ALA A 378 -23.58 -11.34 -26.95
C ALA A 378 -23.70 -10.04 -27.78
N ALA A 379 -24.87 -9.75 -28.35
CA ALA A 379 -25.09 -8.52 -29.11
C ALA A 379 -25.56 -7.33 -28.25
N THR A 380 -26.06 -7.60 -27.04
CA THR A 380 -26.65 -6.58 -26.16
C THR A 380 -25.59 -5.57 -25.69
N PRO A 381 -25.84 -4.25 -25.83
CA PRO A 381 -24.98 -3.22 -25.23
C PRO A 381 -24.92 -3.36 -23.70
N VAL A 382 -23.78 -3.02 -23.12
CA VAL A 382 -23.57 -3.03 -21.67
C VAL A 382 -23.67 -1.61 -21.15
N SER A 383 -24.72 -1.29 -20.39
CA SER A 383 -24.81 0.00 -19.69
C SER A 383 -23.83 0.04 -18.53
N PHE A 384 -23.30 1.23 -18.22
CA PHE A 384 -22.42 1.42 -17.06
C PHE A 384 -22.64 2.78 -16.40
N SER A 385 -22.26 2.87 -15.14
CA SER A 385 -22.27 4.09 -14.33
C SER A 385 -20.92 4.35 -13.70
N LEU A 386 -20.64 5.64 -13.49
CA LEU A 386 -19.48 6.16 -12.77
C LEU A 386 -19.98 6.93 -11.56
N ASP A 387 -19.54 6.57 -10.36
CA ASP A 387 -19.99 7.17 -9.10
C ASP A 387 -21.52 7.24 -8.97
N ASP A 388 -22.18 6.11 -9.28
CA ASP A 388 -23.64 5.95 -9.30
C ASP A 388 -24.39 6.82 -10.34
N GLN A 389 -23.69 7.53 -11.22
CA GLN A 389 -24.28 8.29 -12.32
C GLN A 389 -24.20 7.51 -13.64
N PRO A 390 -25.31 7.32 -14.39
CA PRO A 390 -25.27 6.71 -15.71
C PRO A 390 -24.26 7.45 -16.61
N ALA A 391 -23.30 6.71 -17.16
CA ALA A 391 -22.20 7.30 -17.92
C ALA A 391 -22.24 6.92 -19.41
N GLY A 392 -22.77 5.74 -19.75
CA GLY A 392 -22.92 5.35 -21.14
C GLY A 392 -23.31 3.90 -21.35
N GLN A 393 -23.18 3.45 -22.60
CA GLN A 393 -23.37 2.08 -23.03
C GLN A 393 -22.22 1.63 -23.92
N LEU A 394 -21.83 0.37 -23.81
CA LEU A 394 -20.71 -0.24 -24.53
C LEU A 394 -21.21 -1.35 -25.46
N LYS A 395 -21.20 -1.10 -26.77
CA LYS A 395 -21.56 -2.08 -27.79
C LYS A 395 -20.43 -3.07 -28.02
N LEU A 396 -20.70 -4.11 -28.81
CA LEU A 396 -19.69 -5.05 -29.28
C LEU A 396 -18.65 -4.31 -30.14
N ARG A 397 -17.35 -4.58 -29.92
CA ARG A 397 -16.23 -3.93 -30.64
C ARG A 397 -16.27 -2.41 -30.51
N GLU A 398 -16.52 -1.96 -29.29
CA GLU A 398 -16.52 -0.56 -28.92
C GLU A 398 -15.65 -0.34 -27.70
N TYR A 399 -15.08 0.86 -27.64
CA TYR A 399 -14.41 1.38 -26.48
C TYR A 399 -14.88 2.80 -26.19
N LEU A 400 -14.80 3.18 -24.94
CA LEU A 400 -15.06 4.52 -24.44
C LEU A 400 -13.84 5.00 -23.67
N GLU A 401 -13.41 6.21 -23.97
CA GLU A 401 -12.38 6.92 -23.23
C GLU A 401 -13.05 7.75 -22.13
N ILE A 402 -12.65 7.50 -20.89
CA ILE A 402 -13.20 8.14 -19.70
C ILE A 402 -12.08 8.96 -19.04
N PRO A 403 -12.10 10.31 -19.16
CA PRO A 403 -11.14 11.16 -18.47
C PRO A 403 -11.47 11.25 -16.98
N TRP A 404 -10.44 11.11 -16.14
CA TRP A 404 -10.53 11.19 -14.69
C TRP A 404 -9.54 12.23 -14.15
N PRO A 405 -9.96 13.51 -14.00
CA PRO A 405 -9.08 14.63 -13.65
C PRO A 405 -8.79 14.70 -12.13
N TYR A 406 -8.92 13.58 -11.43
CA TYR A 406 -8.87 13.50 -9.98
C TYR A 406 -7.78 12.51 -9.54
N PRO A 407 -6.49 12.87 -9.63
CA PRO A 407 -5.40 11.97 -9.30
C PRO A 407 -5.49 11.49 -7.86
N GLY A 408 -5.30 10.18 -7.65
CA GLY A 408 -5.39 9.56 -6.34
C GLY A 408 -6.81 9.39 -5.80
N ARG A 409 -7.84 9.99 -6.43
CA ARG A 409 -9.23 9.75 -6.04
C ARG A 409 -9.72 8.44 -6.64
N MET A 410 -10.42 7.69 -5.80
CA MET A 410 -11.08 6.46 -6.19
C MET A 410 -12.24 6.75 -7.15
N LEU A 411 -12.37 5.91 -8.18
CA LEU A 411 -13.52 5.84 -9.07
C LEU A 411 -14.34 4.59 -8.74
N ARG A 412 -15.68 4.74 -8.67
CA ARG A 412 -16.60 3.61 -8.64
C ARG A 412 -17.20 3.37 -10.02
N LEU A 413 -16.85 2.24 -10.64
CA LEU A 413 -17.36 1.84 -11.96
C LEU A 413 -18.29 0.64 -11.80
N CYS A 414 -19.55 0.78 -12.21
CA CYS A 414 -20.54 -0.29 -12.14
C CYS A 414 -21.03 -0.64 -13.55
N LEU A 415 -21.11 -1.94 -13.85
CA LEU A 415 -21.71 -2.45 -15.07
C LEU A 415 -23.11 -2.94 -14.76
N ASP A 416 -24.10 -2.58 -15.58
CA ASP A 416 -25.48 -3.02 -15.44
C ASP A 416 -25.64 -4.43 -16.03
N LEU A 417 -25.01 -5.40 -15.37
CA LEU A 417 -24.98 -6.80 -15.78
C LEU A 417 -25.27 -7.71 -14.58
N PRO A 418 -26.12 -8.74 -14.73
CA PRO A 418 -26.42 -9.67 -13.66
C PRO A 418 -25.16 -10.33 -13.09
N GLY A 419 -24.94 -10.16 -11.78
CA GLY A 419 -23.83 -10.78 -11.07
C GLY A 419 -22.46 -10.18 -11.35
N LEU A 420 -22.36 -9.07 -12.11
CA LEU A 420 -21.13 -8.30 -12.23
C LEU A 420 -21.11 -7.18 -11.18
N PRO A 421 -20.11 -7.19 -10.29
CA PRO A 421 -20.03 -6.20 -9.25
C PRO A 421 -19.46 -4.87 -9.76
N CYS A 422 -19.81 -3.77 -9.06
CA CYS A 422 -19.07 -2.53 -9.12
C CYS A 422 -17.59 -2.77 -8.76
N GLN A 423 -16.69 -2.02 -9.38
CA GLN A 423 -15.28 -2.00 -9.01
C GLN A 423 -14.93 -0.63 -8.43
N LEU A 424 -14.04 -0.65 -7.44
CA LEU A 424 -13.43 0.54 -6.86
C LEU A 424 -11.96 0.53 -7.22
N ILE A 425 -11.51 1.57 -7.90
CA ILE A 425 -10.14 1.66 -8.41
C ILE A 425 -9.58 3.05 -8.17
N ILE A 426 -8.26 3.18 -8.24
CA ILE A 426 -7.59 4.48 -8.30
C ILE A 426 -6.87 4.57 -9.64
N PRO A 427 -7.43 5.29 -10.63
CA PRO A 427 -6.85 5.35 -11.98
C PRO A 427 -5.43 5.92 -11.96
N ASN A 428 -4.53 5.30 -12.71
CA ASN A 428 -3.15 5.75 -12.84
C ASN A 428 -3.08 6.90 -13.87
N PRO A 429 -2.64 8.11 -13.51
CA PRO A 429 -2.49 9.21 -14.44
C PRO A 429 -1.16 9.17 -15.19
N ALA A 430 -0.19 8.36 -14.75
CA ALA A 430 1.11 8.20 -15.41
C ALA A 430 1.06 7.20 -16.59
N GLY A 431 -0.09 6.58 -16.86
CA GLY A 431 -0.27 5.63 -17.96
C GLY A 431 -1.73 5.41 -18.31
N LEU A 432 -1.97 4.72 -19.43
CA LEU A 432 -3.32 4.40 -19.89
C LEU A 432 -3.87 3.20 -19.11
N ASN A 433 -5.13 3.28 -18.67
CA ASN A 433 -5.79 2.24 -17.89
C ASN A 433 -6.78 1.52 -18.80
N TYR A 434 -6.67 0.20 -18.93
CA TYR A 434 -7.50 -0.59 -19.85
C TYR A 434 -8.38 -1.56 -19.08
N LEU A 435 -9.69 -1.45 -19.27
CA LEU A 435 -10.69 -2.30 -18.66
C LEU A 435 -11.47 -3.05 -19.73
N ARG A 436 -11.23 -4.37 -19.81
CA ARG A 436 -11.89 -5.26 -20.75
C ARG A 436 -13.17 -5.83 -20.16
N VAL A 437 -14.26 -5.71 -20.89
CA VAL A 437 -15.56 -6.33 -20.58
C VAL A 437 -15.82 -7.49 -21.53
N THR A 438 -16.14 -8.66 -20.99
CA THR A 438 -16.52 -9.86 -21.73
C THR A 438 -17.88 -10.36 -21.23
N THR A 439 -18.87 -10.52 -22.10
CA THR A 439 -20.22 -10.99 -21.75
C THR A 439 -20.56 -12.29 -22.52
N PRO A 440 -20.27 -13.46 -21.93
CA PRO A 440 -20.40 -14.73 -22.62
C PRO A 440 -21.85 -14.97 -23.10
N SER A 441 -22.03 -15.61 -24.26
CA SER A 441 -23.37 -15.96 -24.79
C SER A 441 -24.16 -16.93 -23.91
N SER A 442 -23.47 -17.72 -23.09
CA SER A 442 -24.15 -18.67 -22.22
C SER A 442 -24.87 -17.91 -21.10
N PRO A 443 -26.18 -18.12 -20.91
CA PRO A 443 -26.94 -17.47 -19.84
C PRO A 443 -26.48 -17.88 -18.43
N THR A 444 -25.70 -18.95 -18.33
CA THR A 444 -25.11 -19.41 -17.05
C THR A 444 -23.71 -18.86 -16.81
N ALA A 445 -23.04 -18.36 -17.84
CA ALA A 445 -21.69 -17.84 -17.71
C ALA A 445 -21.76 -16.38 -17.26
N ARG A 446 -20.97 -16.04 -16.24
CA ARG A 446 -20.96 -14.68 -15.69
C ARG A 446 -20.12 -13.78 -16.58
N PRO A 447 -20.55 -12.54 -16.81
CA PRO A 447 -19.73 -11.58 -17.50
C PRO A 447 -18.47 -11.27 -16.66
N ILE A 448 -17.38 -10.97 -17.34
CA ILE A 448 -16.04 -10.77 -16.76
C ILE A 448 -15.62 -9.34 -17.06
N CYS A 449 -15.12 -8.66 -16.04
CA CYS A 449 -14.57 -7.31 -16.15
C CYS A 449 -13.17 -7.34 -15.57
N GLU A 450 -12.15 -7.14 -16.41
CA GLU A 450 -10.74 -7.30 -16.03
C GLU A 450 -9.88 -6.12 -16.47
N TRP A 451 -8.93 -5.77 -15.61
CA TRP A 451 -7.86 -4.83 -15.95
C TRP A 451 -6.79 -5.58 -16.72
N VAL A 452 -6.39 -5.09 -17.88
CA VAL A 452 -5.34 -5.69 -18.71
C VAL A 452 -4.09 -4.82 -18.71
N SER A 453 -2.96 -5.39 -19.15
CA SER A 453 -1.73 -4.63 -19.35
C SER A 453 -1.91 -3.58 -20.46
N THR A 454 -1.13 -2.50 -20.39
CA THR A 454 -1.09 -1.45 -21.43
C THR A 454 -0.89 -2.05 -22.82
N ALA A 455 0.12 -2.92 -22.98
CA ALA A 455 0.41 -3.56 -24.26
C ALA A 455 -0.77 -4.40 -24.80
N GLN A 456 -1.49 -5.13 -23.93
CA GLN A 456 -2.66 -5.89 -24.35
C GLN A 456 -3.84 -4.98 -24.69
N GLY A 457 -4.07 -3.93 -23.89
CA GLY A 457 -5.14 -2.97 -24.11
C GLY A 457 -4.98 -2.21 -25.42
N GLU A 458 -3.77 -1.71 -25.70
CA GLU A 458 -3.42 -1.07 -26.97
C GLU A 458 -3.68 -2.02 -28.16
N ALA A 459 -3.18 -3.25 -28.09
CA ALA A 459 -3.40 -4.25 -29.14
C ALA A 459 -4.89 -4.58 -29.35
N ASP A 460 -5.69 -4.66 -28.27
CA ASP A 460 -7.13 -4.90 -28.34
C ASP A 460 -7.86 -3.71 -29.01
N LEU A 461 -7.47 -2.46 -28.70
CA LEU A 461 -8.07 -1.26 -29.30
C LEU A 461 -7.71 -1.10 -30.78
N ASP A 462 -6.45 -1.33 -31.15
CA ASP A 462 -5.99 -1.27 -32.54
C ASP A 462 -6.76 -2.23 -33.45
N GLU A 463 -7.07 -3.42 -32.93
CA GLU A 463 -7.86 -4.40 -33.66
C GLU A 463 -9.34 -3.99 -33.75
N ILE A 464 -9.92 -3.39 -32.70
CA ILE A 464 -11.27 -2.82 -32.74
C ILE A 464 -11.36 -1.77 -33.86
N ASP A 465 -10.39 -0.87 -33.94
CA ASP A 465 -10.36 0.18 -34.96
C ASP A 465 -10.17 -0.37 -36.38
N ARG A 466 -9.30 -1.38 -36.54
CA ARG A 466 -9.13 -2.09 -37.81
C ARG A 466 -10.44 -2.71 -38.30
N GLN A 467 -11.19 -3.36 -37.41
CA GLN A 467 -12.47 -3.98 -37.76
C GLN A 467 -13.55 -2.95 -38.08
N ARG A 468 -13.58 -1.82 -37.37
CA ARG A 468 -14.48 -0.70 -37.66
C ARG A 468 -14.22 -0.10 -39.03
N ALA A 469 -12.96 0.02 -39.43
CA ALA A 469 -12.58 0.52 -40.75
C ALA A 469 -13.00 -0.42 -41.90
N GLN A 470 -13.17 -1.72 -41.62
CA GLN A 470 -13.57 -2.74 -42.61
C GLN A 470 -15.09 -2.95 -42.70
N ALA A 471 -15.87 -2.46 -41.73
CA ALA A 471 -17.31 -2.61 -41.76
C ALA A 471 -17.91 -1.76 -42.90
N PRO A 472 -18.78 -2.33 -43.76
CA PRO A 472 -19.45 -1.57 -44.80
C PRO A 472 -20.29 -0.46 -44.15
N ARG A 473 -20.06 0.79 -44.61
CA ARG A 473 -20.76 1.99 -44.13
C ARG A 473 -22.23 2.00 -44.50
#